data_AF-A0A930JIW9-F1
#
_entry.id   AF-A0A930JIW9-F1
#
_cell.length_a   1.000
_cell.length_b   1.000
_cell.length_c   1.000
_cell.angle_alpha   90.00
_cell.angle_beta   90.00
_cell.angle_gamma   90.00
#
_symmetry.space_group_name_H-M   'P 1'
#
loop_
_entity.id
_entity.type
_entity.pdbx_description
1 polymer ?
#
loop_
_entity_poly.entity_id
_entity_poly.type
_entity_poly.pdbx_seq_one_letter_code
_entity_poly.pdbx_strand_id
1 'polypeptide(L)'
;MEKILLQEIEAKGVNTFMYKLHYEGILEYEKLDSLLDNCNKVFDFYYSNGKTSNYIEIARGIVLMFEHFLFLLYCHKDKKDVYKIKNYKKNDKDKLLDYYFIMRELTDKIIF
;
A
#
# COMPACT_ATOMS: atom_id res chain seq x y z
N MET A 1 15.39 4.16 -2.84
CA MET A 1 13.97 4.15 -2.39
C MET A 1 13.06 3.61 -3.48
N GLU A 2 13.14 4.10 -4.72
CA GLU A 2 12.38 3.54 -5.86
C GLU A 2 12.44 2.02 -6.00
N LYS A 3 13.65 1.42 -5.95
CA LYS A 3 13.83 -0.04 -6.01
C LYS A 3 13.05 -0.80 -4.94
N ILE A 4 12.91 -0.22 -3.74
CA ILE A 4 12.15 -0.82 -2.64
C ILE A 4 10.65 -0.80 -2.99
N LEU A 5 10.16 0.34 -3.49
CA LEU A 5 8.76 0.46 -3.90
C LEU A 5 8.43 -0.46 -5.07
N LEU A 6 9.32 -0.60 -6.07
CA LEU A 6 9.13 -1.53 -7.17
C LEU A 6 9.01 -2.98 -6.68
N GLN A 7 9.82 -3.38 -5.68
CA GLN A 7 9.70 -4.72 -5.08
C GLN A 7 8.36 -4.94 -4.38
N GLU A 8 7.86 -3.93 -3.67
CA GLU A 8 6.54 -3.96 -3.00
C GLU A 8 5.39 -4.02 -4.03
N ILE A 9 5.47 -3.21 -5.09
CA ILE A 9 4.50 -3.17 -6.20
C ILE A 9 4.44 -4.51 -6.93
N GLU A 10 5.60 -5.13 -7.20
CA GLU A 10 5.64 -6.44 -7.85
C GLU A 10 5.03 -7.55 -6.98
N ALA A 11 5.04 -7.39 -5.65
CA ALA A 11 4.52 -8.34 -4.67
C ALA A 11 5.05 -9.79 -4.82
N LYS A 12 6.20 -9.99 -5.49
CA LYS A 12 6.78 -11.32 -5.72
C LYS A 12 7.56 -11.84 -4.51
N GLY A 13 8.11 -10.93 -3.71
CA GLY A 13 8.88 -11.30 -2.52
C GLY A 13 7.97 -11.68 -1.38
N VAL A 14 8.20 -12.86 -0.77
CA VAL A 14 7.43 -13.35 0.39
C VAL A 14 7.44 -12.40 1.59
N ASN A 15 8.39 -11.47 1.61
CA ASN A 15 8.56 -10.47 2.67
C ASN A 15 7.88 -9.13 2.37
N THR A 16 7.32 -8.93 1.18
CA THR A 16 6.61 -7.70 0.82
C THR A 16 5.29 -7.59 1.58
N PHE A 17 4.85 -6.37 1.87
CA PHE A 17 3.57 -6.13 2.51
C PHE A 17 2.42 -6.76 1.72
N MET A 18 2.41 -6.55 0.40
CA MET A 18 1.34 -7.05 -0.45
C MET A 18 1.30 -8.57 -0.54
N TYR A 19 2.46 -9.25 -0.54
CA TYR A 19 2.46 -10.71 -0.49
C TYR A 19 1.85 -11.24 0.80
N LYS A 20 2.27 -10.67 1.95
CA LYS A 20 1.76 -11.05 3.28
C LYS A 20 0.26 -10.82 3.41
N LEU A 21 -0.22 -9.68 2.92
CA LEU A 21 -1.64 -9.39 2.95
C LEU A 21 -2.41 -10.31 1.99
N HIS A 22 -2.06 -10.35 0.72
CA HIS A 22 -2.86 -11.02 -0.30
C HIS A 22 -2.82 -12.55 -0.17
N TYR A 23 -1.64 -13.15 -0.02
CA TYR A 23 -1.50 -14.60 -0.02
C TYR A 23 -1.58 -15.21 1.37
N GLU A 24 -1.08 -14.53 2.40
CA GLU A 24 -1.06 -15.09 3.75
C GLU A 24 -2.23 -14.59 4.61
N GLY A 25 -2.94 -13.53 4.20
CA GLY A 25 -4.00 -12.91 4.98
C GLY A 25 -3.48 -12.24 6.25
N ILE A 26 -2.24 -11.74 6.23
CA ILE A 26 -1.60 -11.10 7.39
C ILE A 26 -1.42 -9.62 7.11
N LEU A 27 -2.02 -8.79 7.96
CA LEU A 27 -1.86 -7.34 7.92
C LEU A 27 -0.71 -6.92 8.84
N GLU A 28 0.47 -6.66 8.27
CA GLU A 28 1.66 -6.21 9.01
C GLU A 28 1.74 -4.69 9.06
N TYR A 29 1.25 -4.11 10.16
CA TYR A 29 1.19 -2.65 10.32
C TYR A 29 2.53 -1.93 10.18
N GLU A 30 3.58 -2.44 10.81
CA GLU A 30 4.91 -1.82 10.73
C GLU A 30 5.44 -1.77 9.29
N LYS A 31 5.10 -2.77 8.46
CA LYS A 31 5.46 -2.77 7.05
C LYS A 31 4.61 -1.80 6.23
N LEU A 32 3.32 -1.71 6.53
CA LEU A 32 2.46 -0.71 5.91
C LEU A 32 2.95 0.70 6.24
N ASP A 33 3.30 0.97 7.50
CA ASP A 33 3.87 2.24 7.95
C ASP A 33 5.15 2.57 7.15
N SER A 34 6.09 1.60 7.08
CA SER A 34 7.33 1.79 6.32
C SER A 34 7.09 1.98 4.81
N LEU A 35 6.13 1.27 4.24
CA LEU A 35 5.76 1.38 2.83
C LEU A 35 5.21 2.77 2.52
N LEU A 36 4.27 3.27 3.33
CA LEU A 36 3.67 4.60 3.14
C LEU A 36 4.71 5.72 3.32
N ASP A 37 5.60 5.59 4.31
CA ASP A 37 6.73 6.50 4.50
C ASP A 37 7.70 6.48 3.30
N ASN A 38 7.99 5.30 2.73
CA ASN A 38 8.81 5.20 1.53
C ASN A 38 8.13 5.82 0.30
N CYS A 39 6.81 5.63 0.13
CA CYS A 39 6.04 6.32 -0.90
C CYS A 39 6.15 7.84 -0.74
N ASN A 40 5.95 8.34 0.49
CA ASN A 40 6.04 9.76 0.78
C ASN A 40 7.41 10.34 0.40
N LYS A 41 8.49 9.69 0.85
CA LYS A 41 9.87 10.11 0.56
C LYS A 41 10.18 10.14 -0.94
N VAL A 42 9.64 9.18 -1.70
CA VAL A 42 9.84 9.13 -3.16
C VAL A 42 9.07 10.26 -3.86
N PHE A 43 7.84 10.55 -3.46
CA PHE A 43 7.10 11.68 -4.03
C PHE A 43 7.70 13.03 -3.66
N ASP A 44 8.14 13.22 -2.41
CA ASP A 44 8.83 14.43 -1.98
C ASP A 44 10.16 14.62 -2.75
N PHE A 45 10.87 13.52 -3.03
CA PHE A 45 12.05 13.53 -3.90
C PHE A 45 11.69 13.98 -5.33
N TYR A 46 10.64 13.42 -5.94
CA TYR A 46 10.22 13.82 -7.29
C TYR A 46 9.76 15.27 -7.38
N TYR A 47 9.06 15.76 -6.37
CA TYR A 47 8.64 17.15 -6.29
C TYR A 47 9.86 18.09 -6.26
N SER A 48 10.88 17.73 -5.48
CA SER A 48 12.05 18.61 -5.26
C SER A 48 13.13 18.49 -6.35
N ASN A 49 13.28 17.32 -6.97
CA ASN A 49 14.41 16.99 -7.85
C ASN A 49 14.00 16.65 -9.28
N GLY A 50 12.69 16.59 -9.56
CA GLY A 50 12.15 16.12 -10.82
C GLY A 50 11.94 14.61 -10.86
N LYS A 51 11.13 14.19 -11.83
CA LYS A 51 10.70 12.81 -12.04
C LYS A 51 11.81 11.99 -12.71
N THR A 52 12.01 10.75 -12.26
CA THR A 52 12.95 9.81 -12.88
C THR A 52 12.26 9.00 -13.98
N SER A 53 13.02 8.15 -14.68
CA SER A 53 12.45 7.19 -15.64
C SER A 53 11.46 6.20 -15.02
N ASN A 54 11.55 5.97 -13.70
CA ASN A 54 10.71 5.00 -13.00
C ASN A 54 9.39 5.61 -12.50
N TYR A 55 9.21 6.93 -12.62
CA TYR A 55 8.06 7.65 -12.07
C TYR A 55 6.72 7.03 -12.45
N ILE A 56 6.49 6.79 -13.74
CA ILE A 56 5.21 6.30 -14.25
C ILE A 56 4.90 4.91 -13.68
N GLU A 57 5.90 4.03 -13.63
CA GLU A 57 5.75 2.68 -13.12
C GLU A 57 5.43 2.69 -11.62
N ILE A 58 6.16 3.50 -10.85
CA ILE A 58 5.97 3.65 -9.40
C ILE A 58 4.59 4.25 -9.09
N ALA A 59 4.23 5.35 -9.76
CA ALA A 59 2.94 6.00 -9.58
C ALA A 59 1.78 5.04 -9.87
N ARG A 60 1.81 4.36 -11.03
CA ARG A 60 0.79 3.37 -11.38
C ARG A 60 0.74 2.22 -10.38
N GLY A 61 1.91 1.71 -10.00
CA GLY A 61 2.01 0.59 -9.06
C GLY A 61 1.44 0.91 -7.69
N ILE A 62 1.73 2.11 -7.17
CA ILE A 62 1.20 2.57 -5.87
C ILE A 62 -0.33 2.69 -5.91
N VAL A 63 -0.89 3.29 -6.96
CA VAL A 63 -2.35 3.41 -7.11
C VAL A 63 -3.02 2.03 -7.14
N LEU A 64 -2.51 1.11 -7.96
CA LEU A 64 -3.04 -0.25 -8.05
C LEU A 64 -2.89 -1.03 -6.73
N MET A 65 -1.79 -0.83 -6.03
CA MET A 65 -1.54 -1.45 -4.73
C MET A 65 -2.53 -0.96 -3.67
N PHE A 66 -2.79 0.35 -3.61
CA PHE A 66 -3.77 0.94 -2.68
C PHE A 66 -5.20 0.50 -3.02
N GLU A 67 -5.56 0.48 -4.31
CA GLU A 67 -6.84 -0.06 -4.76
C GLU A 67 -7.02 -1.51 -4.31
N HIS A 68 -6.03 -2.36 -4.55
CA HIS A 68 -6.07 -3.77 -4.16
C HIS A 68 -6.12 -3.95 -2.64
N PHE A 69 -5.36 -3.16 -1.88
CA PHE A 69 -5.44 -3.14 -0.43
C PHE A 69 -6.86 -2.88 0.07
N LEU A 70 -7.52 -1.83 -0.45
CA LEU A 70 -8.90 -1.49 -0.08
C LEU A 70 -9.89 -2.58 -0.49
N PHE A 71 -9.69 -3.20 -1.65
CA PHE A 71 -10.49 -4.33 -2.10
C PHE A 71 -10.38 -5.53 -1.13
N LEU A 72 -9.16 -5.87 -0.68
CA LEU A 72 -8.96 -6.97 0.29
C LEU A 72 -9.62 -6.67 1.65
N LEU A 73 -9.61 -5.41 2.10
CA LEU A 73 -10.38 -5.00 3.28
C LEU A 73 -11.89 -5.20 3.10
N TYR A 74 -12.42 -4.87 1.92
CA TYR A 74 -13.81 -5.10 1.57
C TYR A 74 -14.15 -6.61 1.58
N CYS A 75 -13.36 -7.44 0.89
CA CYS A 75 -13.52 -8.90 0.87
C CYS A 75 -13.49 -9.51 2.27
N HIS A 76 -12.59 -9.05 3.15
CA HIS A 76 -12.55 -9.51 4.54
C HIS A 76 -13.89 -9.30 5.26
N LYS A 77 -14.60 -8.20 4.99
CA LYS A 77 -15.90 -7.88 5.60
C LYS A 77 -17.10 -8.57 4.97
N ASP A 78 -17.01 -8.99 3.71
CA ASP A 78 -18.09 -9.72 3.05
C ASP A 78 -18.21 -11.15 3.62
N LYS A 79 -19.43 -11.52 4.03
CA LYS A 79 -19.74 -12.86 4.55
C LYS A 79 -19.70 -13.94 3.48
N LYS A 80 -19.85 -13.58 2.21
CA LYS A 80 -19.82 -14.52 1.07
C LYS A 80 -18.42 -14.74 0.50
N ASP A 81 -17.46 -13.94 0.92
CA ASP A 81 -16.08 -14.03 0.45
C ASP A 81 -15.24 -14.97 1.32
N VAL A 82 -14.34 -15.72 0.68
CA VAL A 82 -13.42 -16.69 1.31
C VAL A 82 -12.18 -16.01 1.90
N TYR A 83 -11.83 -14.81 1.43
CA TYR A 83 -10.69 -14.07 1.92
C TYR A 83 -10.95 -13.49 3.31
N LYS A 84 -10.00 -13.71 4.23
CA LYS A 84 -10.02 -13.17 5.59
C LYS A 84 -8.62 -12.77 6.04
N ILE A 85 -8.51 -11.56 6.60
CA ILE A 85 -7.32 -11.11 7.31
C ILE A 85 -7.31 -11.77 8.69
N LYS A 86 -6.38 -12.69 8.89
CA LYS A 86 -6.32 -13.61 10.05
C LYS A 86 -6.05 -12.87 11.36
N ASN A 87 -5.25 -11.81 11.31
CA ASN A 87 -4.82 -11.05 12.48
C ASN A 87 -5.62 -9.74 12.68
N TYR A 88 -6.75 -9.58 11.98
CA TYR A 88 -7.60 -8.40 12.10
C TYR A 88 -8.31 -8.35 13.46
N LYS A 89 -8.21 -7.23 14.17
CA LYS A 89 -8.89 -6.96 15.44
C LYS A 89 -9.97 -5.91 15.26
N LYS A 90 -11.02 -5.92 16.10
CA LYS A 90 -12.12 -4.94 16.02
C LYS A 90 -11.62 -3.48 16.09
N ASN A 91 -10.59 -3.22 16.88
CA ASN A 91 -10.02 -1.88 17.08
C ASN A 91 -9.15 -1.42 15.89
N ASP A 92 -8.89 -2.29 14.91
CA ASP A 92 -8.10 -1.94 13.73
C ASP A 92 -8.84 -1.01 12.77
N LYS A 93 -10.16 -0.88 12.91
CA LYS A 93 -11.01 -0.04 12.05
C LYS A 93 -10.52 1.42 12.02
N ASP A 94 -10.22 1.99 13.18
CA ASP A 94 -9.83 3.41 13.27
C ASP A 94 -8.46 3.62 12.64
N LYS A 95 -7.51 2.72 12.91
CA LYS A 95 -6.18 2.73 12.30
C LYS A 95 -6.23 2.60 10.76
N LEU A 96 -7.15 1.79 10.24
CA LEU A 96 -7.35 1.63 8.80
C LEU A 96 -7.95 2.86 8.13
N LEU A 97 -8.76 3.63 8.86
CA LEU A 97 -9.26 4.90 8.38
C LEU A 97 -8.12 5.93 8.24
N ASP A 98 -7.20 5.96 9.21
CA ASP A 98 -6.00 6.81 9.12
C ASP A 98 -5.14 6.43 7.90
N TYR A 99 -4.93 5.13 7.65
CA TYR A 99 -4.22 4.68 6.46
C TYR A 99 -4.90 5.07 5.15
N TYR A 100 -6.23 5.04 5.08
CA TYR A 100 -6.96 5.51 3.90
C TYR A 100 -6.67 6.99 3.62
N PHE A 101 -6.66 7.84 4.66
CA PHE A 101 -6.33 9.26 4.49
C PHE A 101 -4.89 9.47 4.02
N ILE A 102 -3.92 8.74 4.58
CA ILE A 102 -2.52 8.79 4.14
C ILE A 102 -2.40 8.34 2.67
N MET A 103 -3.04 7.23 2.29
CA MET A 103 -3.03 6.75 0.90
C MET A 103 -3.64 7.77 -0.07
N ARG A 104 -4.71 8.46 0.35
CA ARG A 104 -5.33 9.54 -0.42
C ARG A 104 -4.37 10.71 -0.62
N GLU A 105 -3.74 11.19 0.45
CA GLU A 105 -2.74 12.27 0.36
C GLU A 105 -1.57 11.91 -0.55
N LEU A 106 -1.06 10.67 -0.45
CA LEU A 106 -0.02 10.16 -1.35
C LEU A 106 -0.48 10.09 -2.80
N THR A 107 -1.75 9.75 -3.05
CA THR A 107 -2.31 9.73 -4.40
C THR A 107 -2.43 11.14 -4.97
N ASP A 108 -2.79 12.13 -4.15
CA ASP A 108 -2.84 13.53 -4.57
C ASP A 108 -1.45 14.03 -5.02
N LYS A 109 -0.36 13.60 -4.35
CA LYS A 109 1.03 13.90 -4.75
C LYS A 109 1.46 13.28 -6.08
N ILE A 110 0.72 12.32 -6.62
CA ILE A 110 0.98 11.77 -7.96
C ILE A 110 0.40 12.69 -9.04
N ILE A 111 -0.71 13.36 -8.72
CA ILE A 111 -1.46 14.20 -9.65
C ILE A 111 -0.80 15.59 -9.75
N PHE A 112 -0.37 16.14 -8.62
CA PHE A 112 0.16 17.51 -8.49
C PHE A 112 1.66 17.52 -8.17
#